data_AF-A0A4P9ZEG0-F1
#
_entry.id   AF-A0A4P9ZEG0-F1
#
_cell.length_a   1.000
_cell.length_b   1.000
_cell.length_c   1.000
_cell.angle_alpha   90.00
_cell.angle_beta   90.00
_cell.angle_gamma   90.00
#
_symmetry.space_group_name_H-M   'P 1'
#
loop_
_entity.id
_entity.type
_entity.pdbx_description
1 polymer ?
#
loop_
_entity_poly.entity_id
_entity_poly.type
_entity_poly.pdbx_seq_one_letter_code
_entity_poly.pdbx_strand_id
1 'polypeptide(L)'
;SDEDFSDDDNVEIKGLSETAATSASGHMVNLSKQSAKTQRNIRGKRVSLYVGNLPKSFEQYELRKYFSQFGDVTRCRLLRNRKTGKSRLYGFVEFNYVATAEVAAETMDNYLLAGSNIVVKVLKNHKDNLYSSKMKSSFGEFNWRKKDHDAYNAPKSAEEWKRLQAEFEQRKKDDMAHLAAAGFDYAF
;
A
#
# COMPACT_ATOMS: atom_id res chain seq x y z
N SER A 1 -35.24 5.36 -57.88
CA SER A 1 -35.07 4.40 -56.79
C SER A 1 -34.48 5.17 -55.63
N ASP A 2 -35.34 5.39 -54.63
CA ASP A 2 -35.07 5.57 -53.19
C ASP A 2 -34.14 6.74 -52.80
N GLU A 3 -34.66 7.93 -52.45
CA GLU A 3 -35.23 8.33 -51.13
C GLU A 3 -34.20 8.30 -49.99
N ASP A 4 -33.71 9.49 -49.60
CA ASP A 4 -33.62 9.95 -48.20
C ASP A 4 -33.02 11.37 -48.18
N PHE A 5 -33.81 12.43 -47.95
CA PHE A 5 -34.35 12.95 -46.67
C PHE A 5 -33.42 13.95 -45.96
N SER A 6 -33.80 15.23 -46.13
CA SER A 6 -33.83 16.36 -45.19
C SER A 6 -32.58 16.82 -44.42
N ASP A 7 -32.23 18.09 -44.68
CA ASP A 7 -32.04 19.21 -43.72
C ASP A 7 -31.72 18.86 -42.26
N ASP A 8 -30.59 19.38 -41.76
CA ASP A 8 -30.63 20.32 -40.61
C ASP A 8 -29.29 21.06 -40.42
N ASP A 9 -29.37 22.38 -40.59
CA ASP A 9 -28.75 23.45 -39.83
C ASP A 9 -27.26 23.38 -39.42
N ASN A 10 -26.48 24.08 -40.25
CA ASN A 10 -25.27 24.78 -39.89
C ASN A 10 -25.48 25.68 -38.65
N VAL A 11 -25.00 25.22 -37.48
CA VAL A 11 -24.82 26.08 -36.30
C VAL A 11 -23.34 26.39 -36.11
N GLU A 12 -22.97 27.63 -36.47
CA GLU A 12 -21.68 28.24 -36.17
C GLU A 12 -21.36 28.17 -34.66
N ILE A 13 -20.33 27.41 -34.28
CA ILE A 13 -19.72 27.59 -32.95
C ILE A 13 -18.67 28.69 -33.06
N LYS A 14 -19.12 29.94 -32.89
CA LYS A 14 -18.27 31.10 -32.61
C LYS A 14 -17.67 30.98 -31.21
N GLY A 15 -16.35 30.96 -31.10
CA GLY A 15 -15.71 31.16 -29.79
C GLY A 15 -14.33 30.53 -29.58
N LEU A 16 -13.42 30.60 -30.56
CA LEU A 16 -11.99 30.47 -30.28
C LEU A 16 -11.36 31.86 -30.34
N SER A 17 -11.18 32.47 -29.17
CA SER A 17 -10.29 33.63 -29.02
C SER A 17 -9.46 33.46 -27.76
N GLU A 18 -8.20 33.05 -27.96
CA GLU A 18 -7.13 33.33 -27.01
C GLU A 18 -7.05 34.85 -26.83
N THR A 19 -7.31 35.34 -25.61
CA THR A 19 -6.80 36.64 -25.19
C THR A 19 -6.37 36.59 -23.73
N ALA A 20 -5.08 36.87 -23.56
CA ALA A 20 -4.39 37.55 -22.47
C ALA A 20 -5.10 37.73 -21.11
N ALA A 21 -4.36 37.34 -20.07
CA ALA A 21 -4.54 37.76 -18.70
C ALA A 21 -4.77 39.28 -18.56
N THR A 22 -5.83 39.67 -17.84
CA THR A 22 -5.88 40.94 -17.10
C THR A 22 -6.77 40.81 -15.86
N SER A 23 -6.31 41.40 -14.78
CA SER A 23 -6.73 41.25 -13.37
C SER A 23 -8.15 41.72 -13.02
N ALA A 24 -8.77 41.08 -12.00
CA ALA A 24 -9.23 41.69 -10.74
C ALA A 24 -10.48 40.98 -10.16
N SER A 25 -10.46 40.75 -8.84
CA SER A 25 -11.51 40.15 -7.99
C SER A 25 -11.55 38.62 -7.97
N GLY A 26 -10.73 38.05 -7.07
CA GLY A 26 -10.52 36.62 -6.92
C GLY A 26 -11.66 35.91 -6.18
N HIS A 27 -12.46 35.15 -6.92
CA HIS A 27 -13.11 33.92 -6.44
C HIS A 27 -12.70 32.78 -7.38
N MET A 28 -11.61 32.09 -7.03
CA MET A 28 -11.18 30.89 -7.76
C MET A 28 -12.13 29.73 -7.45
N VAL A 29 -13.01 29.39 -8.39
CA VAL A 29 -13.80 28.15 -8.30
C VAL A 29 -12.89 26.95 -8.58
N ASN A 30 -12.63 26.16 -7.54
CA ASN A 30 -11.79 24.96 -7.62
C ASN A 30 -12.60 23.80 -8.26
N LEU A 31 -12.69 23.77 -9.59
CA LEU A 31 -13.47 22.80 -10.38
C LEU A 31 -12.98 21.34 -10.22
N SER A 32 -11.80 21.14 -9.63
CA SER A 32 -11.20 19.83 -9.36
C SER A 32 -11.93 19.01 -8.28
N LYS A 33 -12.59 19.66 -7.32
CA LYS A 33 -13.24 18.96 -6.18
C LYS A 33 -14.66 18.49 -6.48
N GLN A 34 -15.37 19.16 -7.39
CA GLN A 34 -16.72 18.77 -7.81
C GLN A 34 -16.70 17.58 -8.78
N SER A 35 -15.75 17.53 -9.72
CA SER A 35 -15.61 16.41 -10.66
C SER A 35 -15.35 15.08 -9.94
N ALA A 36 -14.54 15.09 -8.87
CA ALA A 36 -14.26 13.91 -8.06
C ALA A 36 -15.48 13.39 -7.27
N LYS A 37 -16.47 14.24 -6.96
CA LYS A 37 -17.69 13.85 -6.24
C LYS A 37 -18.75 13.30 -7.21
N THR A 38 -18.93 13.94 -8.37
CA THR A 38 -19.82 13.48 -9.44
C THR A 38 -19.36 12.15 -10.05
N GLN A 39 -18.04 11.97 -10.24
CA GLN A 39 -17.44 10.70 -10.69
C GLN A 39 -17.63 9.54 -9.70
N ARG A 40 -17.74 9.81 -8.39
CA ARG A 40 -18.01 8.77 -7.39
C ARG A 40 -19.45 8.30 -7.41
N ASN A 41 -20.39 9.16 -7.82
CA ASN A 41 -21.82 8.83 -7.84
C ASN A 41 -22.22 8.00 -9.07
N ILE A 42 -21.41 8.03 -10.14
CA ILE A 42 -21.60 7.23 -11.36
C ILE A 42 -20.92 5.86 -11.24
N ARG A 43 -19.91 5.73 -10.38
CA ARG A 43 -19.22 4.45 -10.15
C ARG A 43 -20.13 3.57 -9.30
N GLY A 44 -20.53 2.43 -9.87
CA GLY A 44 -21.25 1.39 -9.14
C GLY A 44 -20.57 1.02 -7.82
N LYS A 45 -21.33 0.43 -6.90
CA LYS A 45 -20.81 -0.01 -5.60
C LYS A 45 -19.63 -0.95 -5.84
N ARG A 46 -18.42 -0.48 -5.53
CA ARG A 46 -17.18 -1.24 -5.68
C ARG A 46 -17.20 -2.44 -4.75
N VAL A 47 -16.79 -3.58 -5.27
CA VAL A 47 -16.74 -4.84 -4.50
C VAL A 47 -15.36 -5.42 -4.60
N SER A 48 -14.85 -5.87 -3.45
CA SER A 48 -13.60 -6.60 -3.38
C SER A 48 -13.85 -8.10 -3.33
N LEU A 49 -12.99 -8.86 -3.99
CA LEU A 49 -12.87 -10.30 -3.88
C LEU A 49 -11.65 -10.63 -3.03
N TYR A 50 -11.79 -11.64 -2.18
CA TYR A 50 -10.67 -12.37 -1.61
C TYR A 50 -10.28 -13.47 -2.57
N VAL A 51 -8.98 -13.58 -2.84
CA VAL A 51 -8.39 -14.66 -3.64
C VAL A 51 -7.30 -15.31 -2.80
N GLY A 52 -7.51 -16.57 -2.42
CA GLY A 52 -6.62 -17.34 -1.55
C GLY A 52 -6.07 -18.60 -2.22
N ASN A 53 -5.12 -19.24 -1.54
CA ASN A 53 -4.41 -20.43 -2.01
C ASN A 53 -3.74 -20.24 -3.38
N LEU A 54 -3.20 -19.04 -3.62
CA LEU A 54 -2.48 -18.72 -4.83
C LEU A 54 -1.15 -19.48 -4.92
N PRO A 55 -0.69 -19.85 -6.13
CA PRO A 55 0.63 -20.43 -6.32
C PRO A 55 1.75 -19.50 -5.83
N LYS A 56 2.88 -20.08 -5.40
CA LYS A 56 4.02 -19.32 -4.88
C LYS A 56 4.68 -18.42 -5.93
N SER A 57 4.64 -18.83 -7.20
CA SER A 57 5.13 -18.05 -8.33
C SER A 57 4.20 -16.90 -8.70
N PHE A 58 2.98 -16.86 -8.16
CA PHE A 58 1.96 -15.91 -8.58
C PHE A 58 2.14 -14.54 -7.92
N GLU A 59 2.32 -13.52 -8.74
CA GLU A 59 2.54 -12.14 -8.35
C GLU A 59 1.30 -11.26 -8.53
N GLN A 60 1.38 -10.02 -8.04
CA GLN A 60 0.30 -9.04 -8.14
C GLN A 60 -0.06 -8.71 -9.60
N TYR A 61 0.94 -8.64 -10.49
CA TYR A 61 0.73 -8.37 -11.92
C TYR A 61 -0.10 -9.47 -12.58
N GLU A 62 0.26 -10.73 -12.33
CA GLU A 62 -0.46 -11.90 -12.86
C GLU A 62 -1.87 -11.98 -12.29
N LEU A 63 -2.04 -11.71 -10.99
CA LEU A 63 -3.37 -11.61 -10.37
C LEU A 63 -4.24 -10.57 -11.07
N ARG A 64 -3.69 -9.38 -11.34
CA ARG A 64 -4.44 -8.35 -12.08
C ARG A 64 -4.78 -8.83 -13.49
N LYS A 65 -3.80 -9.35 -14.22
CA LYS A 65 -3.98 -9.79 -15.62
C LYS A 65 -5.03 -10.89 -15.73
N TYR A 66 -4.98 -11.88 -14.85
CA TYR A 66 -5.90 -13.01 -14.84
C TYR A 66 -7.33 -12.57 -14.52
N PHE A 67 -7.52 -11.73 -13.50
CA PHE A 67 -8.86 -11.26 -13.13
C PHE A 67 -9.40 -10.15 -14.06
N SER A 68 -8.55 -9.52 -14.87
CA SER A 68 -8.98 -8.53 -15.88
C SER A 68 -9.84 -9.16 -17.01
N GLN A 69 -9.81 -10.49 -17.16
CA GLN A 69 -10.65 -11.18 -18.15
C GLN A 69 -12.15 -11.14 -17.82
N PHE A 70 -12.49 -10.96 -16.54
CA PHE A 70 -13.89 -10.86 -16.09
C PHE A 70 -14.42 -9.42 -16.18
N GLY A 71 -13.54 -8.44 -16.03
CA GLY A 71 -13.86 -7.02 -16.14
C GLY A 71 -12.77 -6.11 -15.60
N ASP A 72 -13.04 -4.81 -15.56
CA ASP A 72 -12.03 -3.82 -15.17
C ASP A 72 -11.68 -3.88 -13.67
N VAL A 73 -10.42 -4.22 -13.40
CA VAL A 73 -9.84 -4.28 -12.05
C VAL A 73 -9.36 -2.90 -11.64
N THR A 74 -10.10 -2.29 -10.72
CA THR A 74 -9.83 -0.95 -10.19
C THR A 74 -8.64 -0.95 -9.24
N ARG A 75 -8.60 -1.90 -8.30
CA ARG A 75 -7.49 -2.06 -7.33
C ARG A 75 -7.17 -3.53 -7.21
N CYS A 76 -5.91 -3.87 -7.06
CA CYS A 76 -5.48 -5.23 -6.76
C CYS A 76 -4.34 -5.20 -5.76
N ARG A 77 -4.25 -6.21 -4.91
CA ARG A 77 -3.19 -6.30 -3.92
C ARG A 77 -2.90 -7.74 -3.53
N LEU A 78 -1.66 -8.16 -3.72
CA LEU A 78 -1.15 -9.40 -3.14
C LEU A 78 -0.54 -9.12 -1.76
N LEU A 79 -0.91 -9.88 -0.74
CA LEU A 79 -0.34 -9.69 0.59
C LEU A 79 0.98 -10.44 0.72
N ARG A 80 2.00 -9.73 1.23
CA ARG A 80 3.34 -10.27 1.47
C ARG A 80 3.70 -10.16 2.94
N ASN A 81 4.57 -11.06 3.41
CA ASN A 81 5.12 -11.02 4.75
C ASN A 81 6.07 -9.81 4.88
N ARG A 82 5.87 -8.97 5.90
CA ARG A 82 6.66 -7.75 6.14
C ARG A 82 8.11 -8.04 6.60
N LYS A 83 8.45 -9.26 7.01
CA LYS A 83 9.82 -9.63 7.38
C LYS A 83 10.58 -10.30 6.24
N THR A 84 9.92 -11.16 5.48
CA THR A 84 10.59 -12.03 4.48
C THR A 84 10.27 -11.66 3.03
N GLY A 85 9.33 -10.75 2.78
CA GLY A 85 8.88 -10.37 1.45
C GLY A 85 8.09 -11.44 0.69
N LYS A 86 8.03 -12.67 1.22
CA LYS A 86 7.33 -13.79 0.60
C LYS A 86 5.82 -13.53 0.54
N SER A 87 5.19 -13.94 -0.56
CA SER A 87 3.74 -13.92 -0.70
C SER A 87 3.09 -14.75 0.41
N ARG A 88 1.99 -14.24 0.97
CA ARG A 88 1.14 -14.99 1.88
C ARG A 88 0.16 -15.91 1.13
N LEU A 89 0.28 -15.99 -0.19
CA LEU A 89 -0.54 -16.83 -1.08
C LEU A 89 -2.03 -16.42 -1.09
N TYR A 90 -2.31 -15.16 -0.76
CA TYR A 90 -3.62 -14.57 -0.92
C TYR A 90 -3.55 -13.07 -1.20
N GLY A 91 -4.61 -12.56 -1.80
CA GLY A 91 -4.73 -11.17 -2.19
C GLY A 91 -6.18 -10.71 -2.28
N PHE A 92 -6.33 -9.45 -2.65
CA PHE A 92 -7.62 -8.81 -2.85
C PHE A 92 -7.67 -8.16 -4.22
N VAL A 93 -8.81 -8.30 -4.89
CA VAL A 93 -9.08 -7.72 -6.21
C VAL A 93 -10.38 -6.94 -6.12
N GLU A 94 -10.39 -5.68 -6.54
CA GLU A 94 -11.56 -4.81 -6.55
C GLU A 94 -12.04 -4.56 -7.97
N PHE A 95 -13.32 -4.83 -8.20
CA PHE A 95 -14.04 -4.52 -9.43
C PHE A 95 -14.93 -3.29 -9.26
N ASN A 96 -15.26 -2.65 -10.38
CA ASN A 96 -16.16 -1.52 -10.43
C ASN A 96 -17.64 -1.93 -10.25
N TYR A 97 -17.98 -3.19 -10.56
CA TYR A 97 -19.34 -3.72 -10.52
C TYR A 97 -19.43 -4.97 -9.63
N VAL A 98 -20.53 -5.07 -8.87
CA VAL A 98 -20.85 -6.22 -8.00
C VAL A 98 -21.02 -7.49 -8.84
N ALA A 99 -21.79 -7.41 -9.93
CA ALA A 99 -22.11 -8.55 -10.79
C ALA A 99 -20.84 -9.22 -11.35
N THR A 100 -19.86 -8.42 -11.80
CA THR A 100 -18.56 -8.95 -12.25
C THR A 100 -17.82 -9.69 -11.15
N ALA A 101 -17.87 -9.17 -9.91
CA ALA A 101 -17.22 -9.81 -8.78
C ALA A 101 -17.90 -11.14 -8.41
N GLU A 102 -19.23 -11.21 -8.44
CA GLU A 102 -20.00 -12.44 -8.19
C GLU A 102 -19.70 -13.51 -9.24
N VAL A 103 -19.77 -13.17 -10.53
CA VAL A 103 -19.44 -14.09 -11.63
C VAL A 103 -17.99 -14.59 -11.52
N ALA A 104 -17.04 -13.69 -11.24
CA ALA A 104 -15.64 -14.07 -11.06
C ALA A 104 -15.44 -14.98 -9.85
N ALA A 105 -16.17 -14.76 -8.75
CA ALA A 105 -16.09 -15.60 -7.57
C ALA A 105 -16.65 -17.00 -7.84
N GLU A 106 -17.81 -17.11 -8.47
CA GLU A 106 -18.44 -18.39 -8.79
C GLU A 106 -17.63 -19.19 -9.81
N THR A 107 -17.08 -18.52 -10.83
CA THR A 107 -16.34 -19.20 -11.90
C THR A 107 -14.97 -19.70 -11.43
N MET A 108 -14.33 -18.96 -10.51
CA MET A 108 -12.94 -19.22 -10.13
C MET A 108 -12.77 -19.94 -8.78
N ASP A 109 -13.83 -20.12 -8.00
CA ASP A 109 -13.73 -20.84 -6.73
C ASP A 109 -13.38 -22.31 -6.97
N ASN A 110 -12.35 -22.80 -6.27
CA ASN A 110 -11.73 -24.11 -6.41
C ASN A 110 -11.06 -24.41 -7.77
N TYR A 111 -10.83 -23.39 -8.60
CA TYR A 111 -10.13 -23.56 -9.87
C TYR A 111 -8.66 -23.97 -9.69
N LEU A 112 -8.20 -24.96 -10.45
CA LEU A 112 -6.81 -25.45 -10.39
C LEU A 112 -5.88 -24.53 -11.18
N LEU A 113 -5.08 -23.74 -10.48
CA LEU A 113 -4.11 -22.82 -11.06
C LEU A 113 -2.68 -23.24 -10.68
N ALA A 114 -1.85 -23.60 -11.66
CA ALA A 114 -0.44 -23.99 -11.46
C ALA A 114 -0.21 -24.98 -10.29
N GLY A 115 -1.09 -25.97 -10.15
CA GLY A 115 -1.02 -27.00 -9.11
C GLY A 115 -1.60 -26.59 -7.75
N SER A 116 -2.33 -25.48 -7.65
CA SER A 116 -3.05 -25.06 -6.43
C SER A 116 -4.50 -24.71 -6.74
N ASN A 117 -5.45 -25.27 -5.99
CA ASN A 117 -6.88 -24.92 -6.09
C ASN A 117 -7.12 -23.58 -5.41
N ILE A 118 -7.36 -22.52 -6.19
CA ILE A 118 -7.56 -21.20 -5.63
C ILE A 118 -8.94 -21.09 -5.00
N VAL A 119 -9.06 -20.26 -3.97
CA VAL A 119 -10.34 -20.00 -3.28
C VAL A 119 -10.74 -18.56 -3.53
N VAL A 120 -11.94 -18.33 -4.05
CA VAL A 120 -12.40 -16.99 -4.42
C VAL A 120 -13.72 -16.69 -3.72
N LYS A 121 -13.76 -15.58 -2.96
CA LYS A 121 -14.93 -15.19 -2.17
C LYS A 121 -15.22 -13.71 -2.27
N VAL A 122 -16.49 -13.37 -2.42
CA VAL A 122 -16.96 -11.99 -2.39
C VAL A 122 -16.84 -11.41 -0.98
N LEU A 123 -16.16 -10.27 -0.83
CA LEU A 123 -16.10 -9.53 0.42
C LEU A 123 -17.29 -8.57 0.50
N LYS A 124 -18.29 -8.94 1.31
CA LYS A 124 -19.47 -8.10 1.59
C LYS A 124 -19.10 -6.79 2.32
N ASN A 125 -18.09 -6.84 3.19
CA ASN A 125 -17.59 -5.68 3.94
C ASN A 125 -16.27 -5.18 3.34
N HIS A 126 -16.40 -4.29 2.36
CA HIS A 126 -15.28 -3.53 1.83
C HIS A 126 -14.66 -2.69 2.95
N LYS A 127 -13.46 -3.07 3.42
CA LYS A 127 -12.67 -2.22 4.32
C LYS A 127 -11.72 -1.40 3.46
N ASP A 128 -11.85 -0.08 3.50
CA ASP A 128 -10.94 0.84 2.78
C ASP A 128 -9.45 0.62 3.11
N ASN A 129 -9.16 0.06 4.29
CA ASN A 129 -7.81 -0.24 4.74
C ASN A 129 -7.07 -1.31 3.91
N LEU A 130 -7.78 -2.13 3.10
CA LEU A 130 -7.15 -3.15 2.25
C LEU A 130 -6.18 -2.54 1.22
N TYR A 131 -6.45 -1.30 0.80
CA TYR A 131 -5.66 -0.60 -0.22
C TYR A 131 -5.03 0.69 0.31
N SER A 132 -4.77 0.78 1.61
CA SER A 132 -4.12 1.95 2.22
C SER A 132 -2.71 2.17 1.67
N SER A 133 -2.37 3.41 1.29
CA SER A 133 -1.02 3.79 0.84
C SER A 133 0.08 3.55 1.88
N LYS A 134 -0.27 3.51 3.19
CA LYS A 134 0.67 3.17 4.27
C LYS A 134 1.19 1.73 4.15
N MET A 135 0.41 0.89 3.50
CA MET A 135 0.70 -0.50 3.27
C MET A 135 1.33 -0.60 1.86
N LYS A 136 2.66 -0.61 1.76
CA LYS A 136 3.39 -0.69 0.48
C LYS A 136 3.11 -2.02 -0.24
N SER A 137 2.95 -2.00 -1.56
CA SER A 137 2.85 -3.22 -2.39
C SER A 137 4.21 -3.85 -2.65
N SER A 138 5.26 -3.01 -2.78
CA SER A 138 6.65 -3.44 -2.83
C SER A 138 7.18 -3.73 -1.42
N PHE A 139 7.85 -4.87 -1.30
CA PHE A 139 8.59 -5.20 -0.10
C PHE A 139 9.85 -4.34 -0.05
N GLY A 140 9.97 -3.48 0.97
CA GLY A 140 11.23 -2.86 1.32
C GLY A 140 11.88 -3.68 2.42
N GLU A 141 13.07 -4.24 2.15
CA GLU A 141 13.86 -4.87 3.20
C GLU A 141 14.22 -3.83 4.25
N PHE A 142 13.53 -3.90 5.38
CA PHE A 142 13.90 -3.12 6.55
C PHE A 142 15.04 -3.85 7.24
N ASN A 143 16.28 -3.38 6.99
CA ASN A 143 17.47 -3.95 7.61
C ASN A 143 17.54 -3.55 9.09
N TRP A 144 16.84 -4.32 9.93
CA TRP A 144 16.81 -4.15 11.38
C TRP A 144 18.21 -4.18 11.99
N ARG A 145 19.10 -5.02 11.43
CA ARG A 145 20.47 -5.20 11.92
C ARG A 145 21.31 -3.95 11.68
N LYS A 146 21.17 -3.31 10.52
CA LYS A 146 21.83 -2.03 10.24
C LYS A 146 21.32 -0.92 11.15
N LYS A 147 20.01 -0.79 11.32
CA LYS A 147 19.44 0.24 12.20
C LYS A 147 19.85 0.08 13.68
N ASP A 148 19.82 -1.15 14.17
CA ASP A 148 20.23 -1.48 15.54
C ASP A 148 21.74 -1.28 15.74
N HIS A 149 22.54 -1.72 14.77
CA HIS A 149 23.98 -1.49 14.74
C HIS A 149 24.35 0.00 14.71
N ASP A 150 23.69 0.78 13.86
CA ASP A 150 23.88 2.24 13.75
C ASP A 150 23.49 2.96 15.04
N ALA A 151 22.46 2.46 15.75
CA ALA A 151 22.05 3.01 17.04
C ALA A 151 23.01 2.65 18.18
N TYR A 152 23.51 1.41 18.20
CA TYR A 152 24.49 0.95 19.19
C TYR A 152 25.85 1.63 19.01
N ASN A 153 26.28 1.83 17.77
CA ASN A 153 27.54 2.48 17.42
C ASN A 153 27.41 3.99 17.22
N ALA A 154 26.27 4.58 17.55
CA ALA A 154 26.11 6.03 17.49
C ALA A 154 27.14 6.68 18.46
N PRO A 155 27.91 7.68 18.00
CA PRO A 155 28.93 8.30 18.83
C PRO A 155 28.27 8.99 20.04
N LYS A 156 28.64 8.55 21.24
CA LYS A 156 28.17 9.14 22.50
C LYS A 156 28.74 10.54 22.69
N SER A 157 27.97 11.44 23.28
CA SER A 157 28.43 12.82 23.55
C SER A 157 29.51 12.84 24.64
N ALA A 158 30.33 13.89 24.69
CA ALA A 158 31.39 14.02 25.69
C ALA A 158 30.87 14.03 27.15
N GLU A 159 29.66 14.55 27.37
CA GLU A 159 29.00 14.55 28.68
C GLU A 159 28.55 13.15 29.08
N GLU A 160 28.04 12.39 28.11
CA GLU A 160 27.65 11.00 28.30
C GLU A 160 28.87 10.12 28.59
N TRP A 161 30.01 10.38 27.93
CA TRP A 161 31.30 9.75 28.24
C TRP A 161 31.77 10.05 29.67
N LYS A 162 31.69 11.30 30.13
CA LYS A 162 32.04 11.65 31.52
C LYS A 162 31.17 10.92 32.54
N ARG A 163 29.87 10.81 32.27
CA ARG A 163 28.94 10.05 33.12
C ARG A 163 29.29 8.56 33.16
N LEU A 164 29.53 7.96 32.00
CA LEU A 164 29.91 6.55 31.88
C LEU A 164 31.25 6.26 32.57
N GLN A 165 32.21 7.17 32.47
CA GLN A 165 33.50 7.08 33.15
C GLN A 165 33.32 7.09 34.68
N ALA A 166 32.52 8.03 35.20
CA ALA A 166 32.24 8.12 36.63
C ALA A 166 31.49 6.87 37.14
N GLU A 167 30.51 6.38 36.38
CA GLU A 167 29.78 5.15 36.69
C GLU A 167 30.70 3.91 36.66
N PHE A 168 31.61 3.84 35.68
CA PHE A 168 32.61 2.78 35.61
C PHE A 168 33.58 2.81 36.79
N GLU A 169 34.04 3.99 37.20
CA GLU A 169 34.89 4.15 38.38
C GLU A 169 34.18 3.78 39.68
N GLN A 170 32.90 4.13 39.82
CA GLN A 170 32.09 3.71 40.97
C GLN A 170 31.89 2.20 40.98
N ARG A 171 31.49 1.62 39.85
CA ARG A 171 31.33 0.18 39.72
C ARG A 171 32.63 -0.57 39.98
N LYS A 172 33.77 -0.04 39.52
CA LYS A 172 35.09 -0.60 39.83
C LYS A 172 35.40 -0.54 41.33
N LYS A 173 35.03 0.52 42.03
CA LYS A 173 35.17 0.62 43.49
C LYS A 173 34.26 -0.36 44.21
N ASP A 174 33.02 -0.51 43.77
CA ASP A 174 32.05 -1.45 44.33
C ASP A 174 32.50 -2.91 44.13
N ASP A 175 32.91 -3.25 42.90
CA ASP A 175 33.44 -4.57 42.56
C ASP A 175 34.74 -4.86 43.34
N MET A 176 35.62 -3.87 43.54
CA MET A 176 36.82 -3.99 44.37
C MET A 176 36.47 -4.20 45.85
N ALA A 177 35.54 -3.42 46.40
CA ALA A 177 35.09 -3.57 47.77
C ALA A 177 34.44 -4.95 47.99
N HIS A 178 33.71 -5.45 47.00
CA HIS A 178 33.12 -6.79 47.01
C HIS A 178 34.20 -7.88 47.02
N LEU A 179 35.25 -7.75 46.19
CA LEU A 179 36.38 -8.67 46.17
C LEU A 179 37.19 -8.64 47.47
N ALA A 180 37.43 -7.46 48.02
CA ALA A 180 38.10 -7.29 49.31
C ALA A 180 37.28 -7.91 50.46
N ALA A 181 35.95 -7.75 50.45
CA ALA A 181 35.06 -8.40 51.40
C ALA A 181 35.03 -9.93 51.25
N ALA A 182 35.24 -10.44 50.03
CA ALA A 182 35.42 -11.87 49.75
C ALA A 182 36.83 -12.39 50.10
N GLY A 183 37.72 -11.55 50.62
CA GLY A 183 39.07 -11.91 51.07
C GLY A 183 40.11 -11.97 49.97
N PHE A 184 39.80 -11.47 48.76
CA PHE A 184 40.74 -11.39 47.66
C PHE A 184 41.33 -9.98 47.57
N ASP A 185 42.61 -9.84 47.86
CA ASP A 185 43.34 -8.59 47.65
C ASP A 185 43.70 -8.46 46.17
N TYR A 186 43.11 -7.46 45.49
CA TYR A 186 43.27 -7.24 44.06
C TYR A 186 43.80 -5.82 43.85
N ALA A 187 45.13 -5.69 43.82
CA ALA A 187 45.82 -4.46 43.46
C ALA A 187 46.04 -4.39 41.94
N PHE A 188 45.55 -3.33 41.29
CA PHE A 188 45.81 -2.99 39.89
C PHE A 188 46.38 -1.59 39.80
#